data_AF-A0A7V2SVG2-F1
#
_entry.id   AF-A0A7V2SVG2-F1
#
_cell.length_a   1.000
_cell.length_b   1.000
_cell.length_c   1.000
_cell.angle_alpha   90.00
_cell.angle_beta   90.00
_cell.angle_gamma   90.00
#
_symmetry.space_group_name_H-M   'P 1'
#
loop_
_entity.id
_entity.type
_entity.pdbx_description
1 polymer ?
#
loop_
_entity_poly.entity_id
_entity_poly.type
_entity_poly.pdbx_seq_one_letter_code
_entity_poly.pdbx_strand_id
1 'polypeptide(L)'
;TDRQTGLPTDPVQRLKALKIQAMSLEASLSSKHPDVVKLNKEIEMLEGQVKASKDRKVLQEMLELKRSELKQLLSKVTKKHPDVVRLEEEIKSLEEKLAKLPKDERMELAEDEPTNPAYINLKTQIKSAELELEGLRKKRQEFEKKWQEYVKRLEKMPEVERQYNDLMRDYEIATGKYREIMAKLTEAKQGELLEKTQAGERFTVIDSPQIPERPVKPNRPVIALIGFILGLGVGVGMAAIVESMDTTIRVPKDIKKVTGVPVLATIANVKNVKRG
;
A
#
# COMPACT_ATOMS: atom_id res chain seq x y z
N THR A 1 74.41 -17.82 14.33
CA THR A 1 75.36 -18.76 14.99
C THR A 1 76.55 -17.97 15.48
N ASP A 2 76.99 -18.21 16.71
CA ASP A 2 78.22 -17.59 17.23
C ASP A 2 79.45 -18.23 16.53
N ARG A 3 80.35 -17.39 15.99
CA ARG A 3 81.44 -17.83 15.10
C ARG A 3 82.53 -18.64 15.80
N GLN A 4 82.54 -18.69 17.14
CA GLN A 4 83.56 -19.43 17.90
C GLN A 4 83.08 -20.77 18.47
N THR A 5 81.77 -21.03 18.56
CA THR A 5 81.24 -22.24 19.22
C THR A 5 80.19 -23.00 18.40
N GLY A 6 79.63 -22.42 17.34
CA GLY A 6 78.60 -23.05 16.52
C GLY A 6 77.24 -23.21 17.22
N LEU A 7 77.11 -22.73 18.47
CA LEU A 7 75.85 -22.80 19.21
C LEU A 7 74.83 -21.78 18.69
N PRO A 8 73.52 -22.09 18.81
CA PRO A 8 72.45 -21.16 18.50
C PRO A 8 72.51 -19.92 19.39
N THR A 9 72.15 -18.76 18.82
CA THR A 9 72.18 -17.44 19.48
C THR A 9 70.97 -17.19 20.37
N ASP A 10 69.87 -17.91 20.15
CA ASP A 10 68.67 -17.89 21.00
C ASP A 10 68.97 -18.57 22.36
N PRO A 11 68.77 -17.88 23.50
CA PRO A 11 69.00 -18.42 24.84
C PRO A 11 68.28 -19.76 25.10
N VAL A 12 67.07 -19.95 24.55
CA VAL A 12 66.28 -21.18 24.75
C VAL A 12 66.86 -22.35 23.95
N GLN A 13 67.29 -22.09 22.73
CA GLN A 13 67.96 -23.09 21.89
C GLN A 13 69.38 -23.38 22.38
N ARG A 14 70.10 -22.37 22.89
CA ARG A 14 71.43 -22.50 23.49
C ARG A 14 71.39 -23.37 24.74
N LEU A 15 70.38 -23.16 25.60
CA LEU A 15 70.13 -24.02 26.75
C LEU A 15 69.89 -25.48 26.34
N LYS A 16 69.07 -25.73 25.31
CA LYS A 16 68.85 -27.10 24.80
C LYS A 16 70.12 -27.72 24.25
N ALA A 17 70.92 -26.97 23.49
CA ALA A 17 72.19 -27.44 22.93
C ALA A 17 73.22 -27.75 24.01
N LEU A 18 73.34 -26.89 25.03
CA LEU A 18 74.24 -27.10 26.17
C LEU A 18 73.81 -28.31 27.01
N LYS A 19 72.50 -28.53 27.23
CA LYS A 19 72.03 -29.75 27.90
C LYS A 19 72.42 -31.02 27.16
N ILE A 20 72.33 -31.01 25.83
CA ILE A 20 72.73 -32.16 25.00
C ILE A 20 74.25 -32.39 25.10
N GLN A 21 75.05 -31.31 25.11
CA GLN A 21 76.50 -31.40 25.32
C GLN A 21 76.87 -31.84 26.74
N ALA A 22 76.11 -31.43 27.77
CA ALA A 22 76.28 -31.91 29.13
C ALA A 22 76.06 -33.41 29.21
N MET A 23 74.96 -33.90 28.62
CA MET A 23 74.61 -35.31 28.62
C MET A 23 75.65 -36.17 27.91
N SER A 24 76.26 -35.69 26.81
CA SER A 24 77.32 -36.43 26.11
C SER A 24 78.67 -36.37 26.85
N LEU A 25 78.98 -35.27 27.53
CA LEU A 25 80.17 -35.14 28.36
C LEU A 25 80.06 -35.95 29.66
N GLU A 26 78.89 -36.01 30.29
CA GLU A 26 78.63 -36.88 31.46
C GLU A 26 78.70 -38.37 31.11
N ALA A 27 78.40 -38.74 29.85
CA ALA A 27 78.56 -40.11 29.37
C ALA A 27 80.03 -40.53 29.15
N SER A 28 80.94 -39.57 28.98
CA SER A 28 82.37 -39.81 28.69
C SER A 28 83.31 -39.40 29.83
N LEU A 29 82.88 -38.50 30.72
CA LEU A 29 83.64 -37.94 31.83
C LEU A 29 82.85 -38.08 33.14
N SER A 30 83.55 -38.28 34.26
CA SER A 30 82.94 -38.32 35.59
C SER A 30 82.21 -37.00 35.91
N SER A 31 81.10 -37.07 36.65
CA SER A 31 80.25 -35.92 37.04
C SER A 31 80.97 -34.83 37.84
N LYS A 32 82.20 -35.08 38.29
CA LYS A 32 83.06 -34.12 39.01
C LYS A 32 84.15 -33.48 38.12
N HIS A 33 84.18 -33.76 36.82
CA HIS A 33 85.17 -33.18 35.91
C HIS A 33 84.99 -31.65 35.81
N PRO A 34 86.07 -30.85 35.84
CA PRO A 34 85.99 -29.38 35.84
C PRO A 34 85.12 -28.80 34.71
N ASP A 35 85.14 -29.43 33.54
CA ASP A 35 84.39 -28.96 32.37
C ASP A 35 82.89 -29.27 32.46
N VAL A 36 82.51 -30.41 33.04
CA VAL A 36 81.10 -30.74 33.33
C VAL A 36 80.53 -29.78 34.38
N VAL A 37 81.31 -29.44 35.40
CA VAL A 37 80.90 -28.47 36.43
C VAL A 37 80.73 -27.07 35.87
N LYS A 38 81.61 -26.61 34.98
CA LYS A 38 81.47 -25.30 34.31
C LYS A 38 80.22 -25.26 33.43
N LEU A 39 79.97 -26.33 32.68
CA LEU A 39 78.85 -26.40 31.75
C LEU A 39 77.51 -26.52 32.48
N ASN A 40 77.44 -27.29 33.58
CA ASN A 40 76.26 -27.35 34.44
C ASN A 40 75.96 -26.00 35.13
N LYS A 41 77.00 -25.24 35.53
CA LYS A 41 76.82 -23.86 36.01
C LYS A 41 76.29 -22.91 34.92
N GLU A 42 76.76 -23.04 33.67
CA GLU A 42 76.25 -22.24 32.55
C GLU A 42 74.79 -22.61 32.21
N ILE A 43 74.43 -23.89 32.29
CA ILE A 43 73.05 -24.37 32.15
C ILE A 43 72.16 -23.81 33.27
N GLU A 44 72.59 -23.88 34.53
CA GLU A 44 71.82 -23.35 35.66
C GLU A 44 71.56 -21.85 35.54
N MET A 45 72.57 -21.09 35.12
CA MET A 45 72.44 -19.66 34.84
C MET A 45 71.47 -19.37 33.68
N LEU A 46 71.58 -20.10 32.57
CA LEU A 46 70.69 -19.96 31.43
C LEU A 46 69.26 -20.42 31.73
N GLU A 47 69.08 -21.45 32.55
CA GLU A 47 67.77 -21.87 33.05
C GLU A 47 67.13 -20.78 33.92
N GLY A 48 67.91 -20.14 34.80
CA GLY A 48 67.47 -19.01 35.60
C GLY A 48 67.01 -17.84 34.73
N GLN A 49 67.77 -17.51 33.69
CA GLN A 49 67.43 -16.45 32.74
C GLN A 49 66.19 -16.77 31.91
N VAL A 50 66.07 -18.01 31.40
CA VAL A 50 64.89 -18.44 30.63
C VAL A 50 63.63 -18.47 31.49
N LYS A 51 63.72 -18.92 32.75
CA LYS A 51 62.60 -18.88 33.71
C LYS A 51 62.20 -17.45 34.03
N ALA A 52 63.14 -16.58 34.37
CA ALA A 52 62.88 -15.16 34.63
C ALA A 52 62.26 -14.45 33.41
N SER A 53 62.74 -14.74 32.20
CA SER A 53 62.16 -14.21 30.96
C SER A 53 60.72 -14.71 30.72
N LYS A 54 60.45 -16.00 30.96
CA LYS A 54 59.11 -16.57 30.86
C LYS A 54 58.16 -15.96 31.89
N ASP A 55 58.59 -15.80 33.13
CA ASP A 55 57.80 -15.19 34.20
C ASP A 55 57.52 -13.72 33.91
N ARG A 56 58.50 -12.99 33.33
CA ARG A 56 58.33 -11.62 32.83
C ARG A 56 57.26 -11.56 31.74
N LYS A 57 57.28 -12.47 30.77
CA LYS A 57 56.29 -12.53 29.67
C LYS A 57 54.88 -12.79 30.20
N VAL A 58 54.73 -13.73 31.13
CA VAL A 58 53.44 -14.01 31.79
C VAL A 58 52.92 -12.78 32.55
N LEU A 59 53.80 -12.05 33.25
CA LEU A 59 53.43 -10.81 33.94
C LEU A 59 53.05 -9.69 32.96
N GLN A 60 53.69 -9.59 31.79
CA GLN A 60 53.32 -8.64 30.73
C GLN A 60 51.93 -8.94 30.15
N GLU A 61 51.66 -10.20 29.81
CA GLU A 61 50.34 -10.61 29.30
C GLU A 61 49.22 -10.34 30.33
N MET A 62 49.50 -10.61 31.61
CA MET A 62 48.56 -10.32 32.70
C MET A 62 48.33 -8.81 32.90
N LEU A 63 49.38 -8.00 32.77
CA LEU A 63 49.28 -6.53 32.83
C LEU A 63 48.45 -5.96 31.68
N GLU A 64 48.65 -6.45 30.46
CA GLU A 64 47.88 -6.03 29.28
C GLU A 64 46.40 -6.39 29.43
N LEU A 65 46.10 -7.60 29.90
CA LEU A 65 44.74 -8.03 30.18
C LEU A 65 44.07 -7.11 31.21
N LYS A 66 44.73 -6.80 32.34
CA LYS A 66 44.21 -5.90 33.37
C LYS A 66 44.02 -4.46 32.88
N ARG A 67 44.93 -3.94 32.06
CA ARG A 67 44.77 -2.63 31.40
C ARG A 67 43.58 -2.61 30.44
N SER A 68 43.34 -3.71 29.74
CA SER A 68 42.17 -3.83 28.85
C SER A 68 40.85 -3.85 29.64
N GLU A 69 40.80 -4.57 30.76
CA GLU A 69 39.66 -4.58 31.69
C GLU A 69 39.39 -3.18 32.24
N LEU A 70 40.43 -2.44 32.65
CA LEU A 70 40.31 -1.06 33.11
C LEU A 70 39.72 -0.15 32.02
N LYS A 71 40.19 -0.27 30.78
CA LYS A 71 39.69 0.52 29.65
C LYS A 71 38.21 0.23 29.36
N GLN A 72 37.78 -1.03 29.47
CA GLN A 72 36.37 -1.41 29.35
C GLN A 72 35.54 -0.85 30.52
N LEU A 73 36.06 -0.89 31.74
CA LEU A 73 35.37 -0.38 32.93
C LEU A 73 35.20 1.14 32.89
N LEU A 74 36.23 1.88 32.45
CA LEU A 74 36.17 3.33 32.26
C LEU A 74 35.18 3.77 31.18
N SER A 75 34.83 2.89 30.22
CA SER A 75 33.78 3.19 29.24
C SER A 75 32.37 3.16 29.84
N LYS A 76 32.19 2.47 30.98
CA LYS A 76 30.90 2.26 31.64
C LYS A 76 30.77 3.04 32.95
N VAL A 77 31.90 3.39 33.59
CA VAL A 77 31.94 3.86 34.97
C VAL A 77 32.95 5.01 35.11
N THR A 78 32.63 5.98 35.98
CA THR A 78 33.50 7.12 36.32
C THR A 78 34.76 6.68 37.07
N LYS A 79 35.87 7.42 36.89
CA LYS A 79 37.21 7.17 37.48
C LYS A 79 37.26 6.97 39.01
N LYS A 80 36.22 7.35 39.76
CA LYS A 80 36.16 7.26 41.23
C LYS A 80 35.49 5.98 41.75
N HIS A 81 35.12 5.04 40.88
CA HIS A 81 34.45 3.81 41.31
C HIS A 81 35.42 2.86 42.02
N PRO A 82 35.00 2.20 43.12
CA PRO A 82 35.87 1.32 43.91
C PRO A 82 36.53 0.21 43.09
N ASP A 83 35.89 -0.27 42.03
CA ASP A 83 36.49 -1.28 41.14
C ASP A 83 37.59 -0.72 40.22
N VAL A 84 37.53 0.55 39.83
CA VAL A 84 38.59 1.21 39.05
C VAL A 84 39.83 1.38 39.92
N VAL A 85 39.65 1.85 41.16
CA VAL A 85 40.74 2.02 42.13
C VAL A 85 41.42 0.68 42.44
N ARG A 86 40.64 -0.39 42.64
CA ARG A 86 41.18 -1.75 42.85
C ARG A 86 42.01 -2.23 41.66
N LEU A 87 41.53 -2.04 40.43
CA LEU A 87 42.26 -2.44 39.23
C LEU A 87 43.53 -1.60 39.01
N GLU A 88 43.50 -0.31 39.32
CA GLU A 88 44.67 0.57 39.27
C GLU A 88 45.74 0.13 40.28
N GLU A 89 45.34 -0.27 41.49
CA GLU A 89 46.25 -0.84 42.51
C GLU A 89 46.83 -2.19 42.07
N GLU A 90 46.01 -3.07 41.48
CA GLU A 90 46.46 -4.34 40.90
C GLU A 90 47.49 -4.11 39.78
N ILE A 91 47.21 -3.20 38.83
CA ILE A 91 48.10 -2.82 37.74
C ILE A 91 49.42 -2.29 38.29
N LYS A 92 49.38 -1.39 39.28
CA LYS A 92 50.57 -0.82 39.90
C LYS A 92 51.42 -1.90 40.57
N SER A 93 50.79 -2.85 41.27
CA SER A 93 51.49 -3.98 41.90
C SER A 93 52.14 -4.92 40.87
N LEU A 94 51.52 -5.08 39.70
CA LEU A 94 52.07 -5.88 38.59
C LEU A 94 53.23 -5.17 37.90
N GLU A 95 53.14 -3.85 37.71
CA GLU A 95 54.23 -3.02 37.17
C GLU A 95 55.46 -3.03 38.10
N GLU A 96 55.27 -2.95 39.41
CA GLU A 96 56.35 -3.05 40.40
C GLU A 96 57.00 -4.44 40.38
N LYS A 97 56.22 -5.51 40.22
CA LYS A 97 56.75 -6.88 40.03
C LYS A 97 57.54 -6.98 38.74
N LEU A 98 57.06 -6.36 37.66
CA LEU A 98 57.74 -6.35 36.36
C LEU A 98 59.08 -5.59 36.38
N ALA A 99 59.14 -4.50 37.15
CA ALA A 99 60.33 -3.66 37.31
C ALA A 99 61.45 -4.36 38.09
N LYS A 100 61.10 -5.31 38.98
CA LYS A 100 62.07 -6.11 39.76
C LYS A 100 62.71 -7.23 38.95
N LEU A 101 62.13 -7.62 37.82
CA LEU A 101 62.74 -8.60 36.93
C LEU A 101 63.77 -7.91 36.00
N PRO A 102 64.94 -8.53 35.77
CA PRO A 102 65.93 -8.00 34.84
C PRO A 102 65.32 -7.84 33.44
N LYS A 103 65.61 -6.70 32.79
CA LYS A 103 65.17 -6.40 31.43
C LYS A 103 66.20 -6.98 30.47
N ASP A 104 65.99 -8.22 30.04
CA ASP A 104 66.84 -8.85 29.01
C ASP A 104 66.47 -8.30 27.62
N GLU A 105 67.00 -7.11 27.30
CA GLU A 105 66.86 -6.45 25.98
C GLU A 105 67.45 -7.30 24.82
N ARG A 106 68.27 -8.31 25.14
CA ARG A 106 68.85 -9.24 24.16
C ARG A 106 67.84 -10.25 23.60
N MET A 107 66.71 -10.45 24.27
CA MET A 107 65.69 -11.41 23.84
C MET A 107 64.55 -10.74 23.03
N GLU A 108 64.39 -9.42 23.14
CA GLU A 108 63.53 -8.63 22.21
C GLU A 108 64.08 -8.65 20.77
N LEU A 109 65.41 -8.79 20.61
CA LEU A 109 66.07 -8.90 19.29
C LEU A 109 66.04 -10.33 18.71
N ALA A 110 65.48 -11.32 19.42
CA ALA A 110 65.44 -12.72 19.00
C ALA A 110 64.03 -13.18 18.55
N GLU A 111 63.08 -12.27 18.35
CA GLU A 111 61.80 -12.58 17.71
C GLU A 111 61.83 -12.43 16.17
N ASP A 112 62.89 -11.87 15.59
CA ASP A 112 63.02 -11.68 14.13
C ASP A 112 64.28 -12.33 13.56
N GLU A 113 64.21 -13.65 13.33
CA GLU A 113 64.65 -14.29 12.06
C GLU A 113 64.55 -15.83 12.19
N PRO A 114 63.52 -16.46 11.63
CA PRO A 114 63.45 -17.91 11.56
C PRO A 114 64.44 -18.41 10.50
N THR A 115 65.62 -18.91 10.89
CA THR A 115 66.64 -19.42 9.94
C THR A 115 66.23 -20.72 9.23
N ASN A 116 65.14 -21.39 9.65
CA ASN A 116 64.67 -22.63 9.00
C ASN A 116 63.71 -22.32 7.82
N PRO A 117 64.10 -22.56 6.56
CA PRO A 117 63.29 -22.25 5.39
C PRO A 117 61.95 -23.01 5.33
N ALA A 118 61.86 -24.23 5.88
CA ALA A 118 60.60 -24.97 5.95
C ALA A 118 59.58 -24.30 6.88
N TYR A 119 60.05 -23.73 7.99
CA TYR A 119 59.20 -23.00 8.93
C TYR A 119 58.75 -21.65 8.37
N ILE A 120 59.61 -20.94 7.63
CA ILE A 120 59.23 -19.69 6.94
C ILE A 120 58.12 -19.95 5.93
N ASN A 121 58.24 -21.01 5.12
CA ASN A 121 57.23 -21.38 4.13
C ASN A 121 55.89 -21.71 4.80
N LEU A 122 55.89 -22.50 5.89
CA LEU A 122 54.68 -22.82 6.62
C LEU A 122 54.05 -21.59 7.29
N LYS A 123 54.86 -20.71 7.92
CA LYS A 123 54.40 -19.45 8.51
C LYS A 123 53.78 -18.54 7.45
N THR A 124 54.36 -18.50 6.25
CA THR A 124 53.81 -17.75 5.11
C THR A 124 52.47 -18.32 4.66
N GLN A 125 52.35 -19.66 4.56
CA GLN A 125 51.08 -20.33 4.21
C GLN A 125 49.98 -20.07 5.24
N ILE A 126 50.30 -20.16 6.54
CA ILE A 126 49.35 -19.85 7.62
C ILE A 126 48.89 -18.40 7.50
N LYS A 127 49.83 -17.46 7.32
CA LYS A 127 49.50 -16.03 7.20
C LYS A 127 48.66 -15.73 5.96
N SER A 128 48.92 -16.38 4.82
CA SER A 128 48.07 -16.25 3.64
C SER A 128 46.66 -16.83 3.86
N ALA A 129 46.55 -17.98 4.53
CA ALA A 129 45.26 -18.59 4.87
C ALA A 129 44.46 -17.74 5.88
N GLU A 130 45.14 -17.11 6.84
CA GLU A 130 44.52 -16.17 7.79
C GLU A 130 43.96 -14.93 7.06
N LEU A 131 44.71 -14.36 6.12
CA LEU A 131 44.25 -13.23 5.30
C LEU A 131 43.06 -13.63 4.42
N GLU A 132 43.10 -14.83 3.83
CA GLU A 132 41.98 -15.36 3.04
C GLU A 132 40.73 -15.58 3.91
N LEU A 133 40.90 -16.15 5.11
CA LEU A 133 39.83 -16.35 6.07
C LEU A 133 39.21 -15.01 6.51
N GLU A 134 40.03 -13.99 6.75
CA GLU A 134 39.55 -12.64 7.07
C GLU A 134 38.76 -12.04 5.88
N GLY A 135 39.26 -12.19 4.66
CA GLY A 135 38.58 -11.76 3.45
C GLY A 135 37.23 -12.44 3.26
N LEU A 136 37.16 -13.76 3.48
CA LEU A 136 35.92 -14.55 3.42
C LEU A 136 34.93 -14.15 4.53
N ARG A 137 35.42 -13.85 5.74
CA ARG A 137 34.59 -13.33 6.83
C ARG A 137 33.97 -11.97 6.48
N LYS A 138 34.75 -11.06 5.88
CA LYS A 138 34.24 -9.77 5.40
C LYS A 138 33.17 -9.95 4.32
N LYS A 139 33.43 -10.80 3.30
CA LYS A 139 32.44 -11.14 2.27
C LYS A 139 31.16 -11.71 2.86
N ARG A 140 31.26 -12.62 3.83
CA ARG A 140 30.10 -13.18 4.54
C ARG A 140 29.28 -12.09 5.23
N GLN A 141 29.93 -11.16 5.93
CA GLN A 141 29.24 -10.05 6.58
C GLN A 141 28.56 -9.11 5.58
N GLU A 142 29.18 -8.85 4.43
CA GLU A 142 28.56 -8.07 3.35
C GLU A 142 27.34 -8.77 2.77
N PHE A 143 27.43 -10.08 2.53
CA PHE A 143 26.29 -10.86 2.03
C PHE A 143 25.16 -10.95 3.06
N GLU A 144 25.47 -11.09 4.35
CA GLU A 144 24.46 -11.07 5.40
C GLU A 144 23.73 -9.72 5.42
N LYS A 145 24.46 -8.60 5.31
CA LYS A 145 23.84 -7.27 5.22
C LYS A 145 22.91 -7.15 4.00
N LYS A 146 23.36 -7.61 2.83
CA LYS A 146 22.55 -7.62 1.60
C LYS A 146 21.33 -8.52 1.75
N TRP A 147 21.49 -9.69 2.36
CA TRP A 147 20.39 -10.62 2.64
C TRP A 147 19.32 -9.96 3.50
N GLN A 148 19.72 -9.34 4.61
CA GLN A 148 18.81 -8.60 5.50
C GLN A 148 18.12 -7.43 4.78
N GLU A 149 18.82 -6.74 3.88
CA GLU A 149 18.21 -5.71 3.04
C GLU A 149 17.16 -6.29 2.08
N TYR A 150 17.44 -7.42 1.43
CA TYR A 150 16.49 -8.08 0.54
C TYR A 150 15.28 -8.62 1.29
N VAL A 151 15.47 -9.21 2.48
CA VAL A 151 14.36 -9.66 3.33
C VAL A 151 13.46 -8.47 3.68
N LYS A 152 14.03 -7.34 4.13
CA LYS A 152 13.24 -6.13 4.41
C LYS A 152 12.52 -5.58 3.18
N ARG A 153 13.12 -5.68 2.00
CA ARG A 153 12.45 -5.29 0.75
C ARG A 153 11.29 -6.23 0.45
N LEU A 154 11.49 -7.54 0.60
CA LEU A 154 10.46 -8.56 0.39
C LEU A 154 9.28 -8.41 1.36
N GLU A 155 9.55 -8.11 2.63
CA GLU A 155 8.52 -7.78 3.63
C GLU A 155 7.69 -6.55 3.25
N LYS A 156 8.29 -5.57 2.57
CA LYS A 156 7.61 -4.37 2.08
C LYS A 156 6.91 -4.56 0.72
N MET A 157 7.21 -5.63 -0.03
CA MET A 157 6.63 -5.84 -1.36
C MET A 157 5.08 -5.87 -1.36
N PRO A 158 4.39 -6.52 -0.40
CA PRO A 158 2.93 -6.51 -0.37
C PRO A 158 2.33 -5.11 -0.19
N GLU A 159 3.02 -4.20 0.52
CA GLU A 159 2.56 -2.82 0.68
C GLU A 159 2.70 -2.04 -0.63
N VAL A 160 3.82 -2.21 -1.33
CA VAL A 160 4.05 -1.59 -2.65
C VAL A 160 3.06 -2.13 -3.68
N GLU A 161 2.80 -3.43 -3.67
CA GLU A 161 1.80 -4.06 -4.55
C GLU A 161 0.40 -3.54 -4.27
N ARG A 162 0.02 -3.39 -2.99
CA ARG A 162 -1.26 -2.78 -2.61
C ARG A 162 -1.36 -1.34 -3.10
N GLN A 163 -0.36 -0.51 -2.84
CA GLN A 163 -0.31 0.89 -3.31
C GLN A 163 -0.40 0.98 -4.83
N TYR A 164 0.29 0.09 -5.55
CA TYR A 164 0.22 0.02 -7.00
C TYR A 164 -1.19 -0.34 -7.49
N ASN A 165 -1.82 -1.34 -6.88
CA ASN A 165 -3.18 -1.75 -7.23
C ASN A 165 -4.22 -0.66 -6.91
N ASP A 166 -4.05 0.06 -5.80
CA ASP A 166 -4.89 1.21 -5.44
C ASP A 166 -4.73 2.32 -6.48
N LEU A 167 -3.50 2.67 -6.85
CA LEU A 167 -3.21 3.67 -7.88
C LEU A 167 -3.76 3.27 -9.26
N MET A 168 -3.66 1.99 -9.61
CA MET A 168 -4.22 1.45 -10.85
C MET A 168 -5.75 1.58 -10.87
N ARG A 169 -6.40 1.25 -9.76
CA ARG A 169 -7.85 1.41 -9.60
C ARG A 169 -8.27 2.88 -9.71
N ASP A 170 -7.55 3.78 -9.05
CA ASP A 170 -7.81 5.22 -9.14
C ASP A 170 -7.64 5.75 -10.56
N TYR A 171 -6.61 5.28 -11.27
CA TYR A 171 -6.39 5.59 -12.68
C TYR A 171 -7.54 5.10 -13.57
N GLU A 172 -8.02 3.87 -13.36
CA GLU A 172 -9.17 3.32 -14.08
C GLU A 172 -10.45 4.13 -13.82
N ILE A 173 -10.72 4.48 -12.55
CA ILE A 173 -11.87 5.32 -12.16
C ILE A 173 -11.77 6.71 -12.82
N ALA A 174 -10.60 7.35 -12.75
CA ALA A 174 -10.39 8.68 -13.34
C ALA A 174 -10.58 8.65 -14.86
N THR A 175 -10.04 7.64 -15.52
CA THR A 175 -10.19 7.44 -16.97
C THR A 175 -11.64 7.15 -17.35
N GLY A 176 -12.35 6.35 -16.55
CA GLY A 176 -13.77 6.06 -16.73
C GLY A 176 -14.63 7.32 -16.61
N LYS A 177 -14.43 8.12 -15.54
CA LYS A 177 -15.10 9.41 -15.34
C LYS A 177 -14.80 10.40 -16.46
N TYR A 178 -13.55 10.47 -16.91
CA TYR A 178 -13.17 11.32 -18.03
C TYR A 178 -13.95 10.96 -19.30
N ARG A 179 -14.03 9.66 -19.62
CA ARG A 179 -14.81 9.18 -20.78
C ARG A 179 -16.29 9.49 -20.64
N GLU A 180 -16.87 9.31 -19.45
CA GLU A 180 -18.27 9.64 -19.18
C GLU A 180 -18.55 11.13 -19.37
N ILE A 181 -17.70 12.01 -18.83
CA ILE A 181 -17.84 13.47 -18.99
C ILE A 181 -17.71 13.86 -20.45
N MET A 182 -16.76 13.26 -21.18
CA MET A 182 -16.61 13.52 -22.62
C MET A 182 -17.83 13.07 -23.41
N ALA A 183 -18.42 11.92 -23.09
CA ALA A 183 -19.65 11.44 -23.71
C ALA A 183 -20.83 12.40 -23.46
N LYS A 184 -21.04 12.83 -22.20
CA LYS A 184 -22.08 13.81 -21.85
C LYS A 184 -21.85 15.16 -22.51
N LEU A 185 -20.59 15.60 -22.64
CA LEU A 185 -20.24 16.83 -23.34
C LEU A 185 -20.57 16.73 -24.83
N THR A 186 -20.28 15.58 -25.46
CA THR A 186 -20.66 15.37 -26.87
C THR A 186 -22.17 15.34 -27.06
N GLU A 187 -22.91 14.71 -26.16
CA GLU A 187 -24.38 14.69 -26.18
C GLU A 187 -24.98 16.08 -25.98
N ALA A 188 -24.48 16.85 -24.99
CA ALA A 188 -24.92 18.21 -24.75
C ALA A 188 -24.65 19.14 -25.95
N LYS A 189 -23.48 19.01 -26.60
CA LYS A 189 -23.17 19.74 -27.83
C LYS A 189 -24.10 19.38 -28.99
N GLN A 190 -24.48 18.11 -29.11
CA GLN A 190 -25.44 17.69 -30.13
C GLN A 190 -26.82 18.28 -29.83
N GLY A 191 -27.27 18.25 -28.57
CA GLY A 191 -28.52 18.89 -28.14
C GLY A 191 -28.53 20.39 -28.44
N GLU A 192 -27.45 21.11 -28.08
CA GLU A 192 -27.29 22.55 -28.38
C GLU A 192 -27.35 22.83 -29.90
N LEU A 193 -26.69 22.00 -30.71
CA LEU A 193 -26.73 22.14 -32.17
C LEU A 193 -28.14 21.92 -32.72
N LEU A 194 -28.89 20.92 -32.22
CA LEU A 194 -30.27 20.64 -32.63
C LEU A 194 -31.23 21.78 -32.24
N GLU A 195 -31.05 22.36 -31.06
CA GLU A 195 -31.80 23.53 -30.61
C GLU A 195 -31.49 24.75 -31.50
N LYS A 196 -30.21 25.05 -31.73
CA LYS A 196 -29.78 26.16 -32.61
C LYS A 196 -30.24 26.00 -34.06
N THR A 197 -30.27 24.77 -34.59
CA THR A 197 -30.73 24.51 -35.96
C THR A 197 -32.25 24.43 -36.08
N GLN A 198 -33.01 24.63 -34.99
CA GLN A 198 -34.48 24.59 -34.96
C GLN A 198 -35.07 23.31 -35.61
N ALA A 199 -34.30 22.22 -35.62
CA ALA A 199 -34.71 20.96 -36.26
C ALA A 199 -35.83 20.25 -35.47
N GLY A 200 -36.05 20.64 -34.21
CA GLY A 200 -37.07 20.06 -33.33
C GLY A 200 -38.48 20.64 -33.45
N GLU A 201 -38.65 21.88 -33.94
CA GLU A 201 -39.95 22.57 -33.94
C GLU A 201 -40.17 23.42 -35.19
N ARG A 202 -40.11 22.80 -36.38
CA ARG A 202 -40.77 23.40 -37.54
C ARG A 202 -42.25 23.06 -37.48
N PHE A 203 -43.02 23.76 -36.64
CA PHE A 203 -44.48 23.73 -36.70
C PHE A 203 -44.93 24.35 -38.03
N THR A 204 -44.98 23.56 -39.09
CA THR A 204 -45.66 23.94 -40.31
C THR A 204 -47.15 23.74 -40.06
N VAL A 205 -47.93 24.82 -40.08
CA VAL A 205 -49.39 24.74 -40.10
C VAL A 205 -49.78 24.08 -41.43
N ILE A 206 -50.06 22.77 -41.40
CA ILE A 206 -50.46 22.00 -42.60
C ILE A 206 -51.88 22.37 -43.00
N ASP A 207 -52.75 22.65 -42.01
CA ASP A 207 -54.14 23.02 -42.26
C ASP A 207 -54.61 24.06 -41.22
N SER A 208 -55.16 25.17 -41.72
CA SER A 208 -55.72 26.22 -40.87
C SER A 208 -57.11 25.79 -40.39
N PRO A 209 -57.51 26.09 -39.14
CA PRO A 209 -58.82 25.71 -38.64
C PRO A 209 -59.93 26.31 -39.51
N GLN A 210 -60.71 25.45 -40.18
CA GLN A 210 -61.84 25.86 -40.99
C GLN A 210 -63.02 26.24 -40.10
N ILE A 211 -63.57 27.43 -40.33
CA ILE A 211 -64.78 27.90 -39.65
C ILE A 211 -65.97 27.11 -40.23
N PRO A 212 -66.85 26.52 -39.41
CA PRO A 212 -67.98 25.74 -39.91
C PRO A 212 -68.95 26.64 -40.69
N GLU A 213 -69.13 26.35 -41.98
CA GLU A 213 -70.04 27.09 -42.87
C GLU A 213 -71.52 26.90 -42.51
N ARG A 214 -71.84 25.86 -41.73
CA ARG A 214 -73.21 25.54 -41.33
C ARG A 214 -73.32 25.37 -39.81
N PRO A 215 -74.39 25.91 -39.20
CA PRO A 215 -74.61 25.75 -37.77
C PRO A 215 -74.85 24.27 -37.44
N VAL A 216 -74.01 23.72 -36.57
CA VAL A 216 -74.07 22.30 -36.16
C VAL A 216 -75.33 22.03 -35.32
N LYS A 217 -75.77 23.00 -34.53
CA LYS A 217 -77.01 22.96 -33.72
C LYS A 217 -77.53 24.39 -33.48
N PRO A 218 -78.85 24.62 -33.29
CA PRO A 218 -79.96 23.67 -33.48
C PRO A 218 -80.54 23.67 -34.90
N ASN A 219 -81.17 22.56 -35.30
CA ASN A 219 -81.76 22.37 -36.64
C ASN A 219 -83.03 23.22 -36.82
N ARG A 220 -82.84 24.48 -37.23
CA ARG A 220 -83.91 25.46 -37.53
C ARG A 220 -85.09 24.92 -38.36
N PRO A 221 -84.90 24.13 -39.44
CA PRO A 221 -86.04 23.64 -40.21
C PRO A 221 -86.93 22.65 -39.44
N VAL A 222 -86.34 21.83 -38.57
CA VAL A 222 -87.10 20.88 -37.73
C VAL A 222 -87.95 21.63 -36.72
N ILE A 223 -87.39 22.67 -36.09
CA ILE A 223 -88.12 23.51 -35.12
C ILE A 223 -89.30 24.22 -35.81
N ALA A 224 -89.07 24.76 -37.01
CA ALA A 224 -90.13 25.41 -37.80
C ALA A 224 -91.26 24.43 -38.16
N LEU A 225 -90.92 23.20 -38.58
CA LEU A 225 -91.89 22.16 -38.91
C LEU A 225 -92.74 21.77 -37.69
N ILE A 226 -92.11 21.57 -36.54
CA ILE A 226 -92.81 21.23 -35.28
C ILE A 226 -93.75 22.37 -34.88
N GLY A 227 -93.28 23.62 -34.94
CA GLY A 227 -94.10 24.79 -34.64
C GLY A 227 -95.32 24.92 -35.55
N PHE A 228 -95.15 24.66 -36.85
CA PHE A 228 -96.24 24.69 -37.83
C PHE A 228 -97.31 23.62 -37.54
N ILE A 229 -96.89 22.38 -37.27
CA ILE A 229 -97.80 21.27 -36.95
C ILE A 229 -98.57 21.54 -35.65
N LEU A 230 -97.89 22.02 -34.60
CA LEU A 230 -98.52 22.38 -33.34
C LEU A 230 -99.51 23.54 -33.52
N GLY A 231 -99.15 24.57 -34.28
CA GLY A 231 -100.02 25.71 -34.58
C GLY A 231 -101.31 25.28 -35.29
N LEU A 232 -101.20 24.41 -36.30
CA LEU A 232 -102.36 23.83 -36.97
C LEU A 232 -103.24 23.00 -36.02
N GLY A 233 -102.62 22.16 -35.19
CA GLY A 233 -103.33 21.34 -34.21
C GLY A 233 -104.12 22.20 -33.22
N VAL A 234 -103.51 23.26 -32.69
CA VAL A 234 -104.18 24.22 -31.80
C VAL A 234 -105.29 24.97 -32.53
N GLY A 235 -105.07 25.41 -33.77
CA GLY A 235 -106.08 26.13 -34.56
C GLY A 235 -107.34 25.28 -34.82
N VAL A 236 -107.16 24.03 -35.25
CA VAL A 236 -108.26 23.08 -35.46
C VAL A 236 -108.95 22.75 -34.14
N GLY A 237 -108.19 22.53 -33.07
CA GLY A 237 -108.72 22.28 -31.73
C GLY A 237 -109.59 23.44 -31.23
N MET A 238 -109.10 24.68 -31.39
CA MET A 238 -109.83 25.89 -30.98
C MET A 238 -111.12 26.06 -31.80
N ALA A 239 -111.07 25.83 -33.12
CA ALA A 239 -112.25 25.88 -33.98
C ALA A 239 -113.31 24.83 -33.57
N ALA A 240 -112.89 23.62 -33.23
CA ALA A 240 -113.80 22.57 -32.74
C ALA A 240 -114.42 22.92 -31.38
N ILE A 241 -113.67 23.53 -30.47
CA ILE A 241 -114.20 24.02 -29.20
C ILE A 241 -115.24 25.11 -29.44
N VAL A 242 -114.92 26.11 -30.26
CA VAL A 242 -115.85 27.21 -30.60
C VAL A 242 -117.13 26.67 -31.23
N GLU A 243 -117.02 25.74 -32.18
CA GLU A 243 -118.19 25.10 -32.80
C GLU A 243 -118.99 24.27 -31.80
N SER A 244 -118.34 23.57 -30.87
CA SER A 244 -119.03 22.78 -29.83
C SER A 244 -119.80 23.65 -28.82
N MET A 245 -119.38 24.90 -28.63
CA MET A 245 -120.05 25.88 -27.78
C MET A 245 -121.10 26.71 -28.54
N ASP A 246 -121.17 26.60 -29.87
CA ASP A 246 -122.17 27.29 -30.68
C ASP A 246 -123.54 26.59 -30.55
N THR A 247 -124.45 27.24 -29.83
CA THR A 247 -125.83 26.77 -29.63
C THR A 247 -126.78 27.13 -30.78
N THR A 248 -126.28 27.58 -31.93
CA THR A 248 -127.12 27.92 -33.10
C THR A 248 -127.66 26.67 -33.79
N ILE A 249 -128.98 26.56 -33.91
CA ILE A 249 -129.65 25.50 -34.67
C ILE A 249 -129.49 25.78 -36.16
N ARG A 250 -128.60 25.06 -36.84
CA ARG A 250 -128.33 25.25 -38.28
C ARG A 250 -128.87 24.12 -39.14
N VAL A 251 -128.96 22.92 -38.58
CA VAL A 251 -129.34 21.70 -39.31
C VAL A 251 -130.64 21.14 -38.71
N PRO A 252 -131.54 20.53 -39.51
CA PRO A 252 -132.75 19.89 -39.00
C PRO A 252 -132.48 18.86 -37.88
N LYS A 253 -131.27 18.25 -37.88
CA LYS A 253 -130.80 17.34 -36.83
C LYS A 253 -130.65 18.04 -35.47
N ASP A 254 -130.33 19.33 -35.44
CA ASP A 254 -130.14 20.11 -34.21
C ASP A 254 -131.49 20.34 -33.51
N ILE A 255 -132.57 20.56 -34.28
CA ILE A 255 -133.94 20.64 -33.74
C ILE A 255 -134.31 19.35 -33.01
N LYS A 256 -134.07 18.19 -33.63
CA LYS A 256 -134.36 16.89 -33.01
C LYS A 256 -133.59 16.68 -31.70
N LYS A 257 -132.33 17.13 -31.62
CA LYS A 257 -131.51 17.03 -30.41
C LYS A 257 -132.00 17.92 -29.27
N VAL A 258 -132.52 19.11 -29.58
CA VAL A 258 -132.96 20.08 -28.56
C VAL A 258 -134.40 19.82 -28.11
N THR A 259 -135.31 19.49 -29.01
CA THR A 259 -136.76 19.40 -28.71
C THR A 259 -137.27 17.97 -28.55
N GLY A 260 -136.49 16.96 -28.96
CA GLY A 260 -136.85 15.53 -28.85
C GLY A 260 -137.92 15.05 -29.85
N VAL A 261 -138.43 15.94 -30.71
CA VAL A 261 -139.52 15.64 -31.65
C VAL A 261 -138.97 15.39 -33.07
N PRO A 262 -139.47 14.40 -33.83
CA PRO A 262 -139.02 14.16 -35.20
C PRO A 262 -139.43 15.29 -36.15
N VAL A 263 -138.49 15.77 -36.97
CA VAL A 263 -138.76 16.77 -38.01
C VAL A 263 -139.49 16.11 -39.18
N LEU A 264 -140.72 16.54 -39.46
CA LEU A 264 -141.61 15.91 -40.45
C LEU A 264 -141.36 16.37 -41.89
N ALA A 265 -140.93 17.61 -42.10
CA ALA A 265 -140.60 18.15 -43.42
C ALA A 265 -139.59 19.30 -43.30
N THR A 266 -138.69 19.43 -44.26
CA THR A 266 -137.72 20.53 -44.34
C THR A 266 -137.89 21.26 -45.66
N ILE A 267 -138.15 22.56 -45.62
CA ILE A 267 -138.27 23.40 -46.82
C ILE A 267 -136.90 24.02 -47.08
N ALA A 268 -136.26 23.62 -48.18
CA ALA A 268 -134.94 24.12 -48.53
C ALA A 268 -135.05 25.57 -49.05
N ASN A 269 -134.34 26.50 -48.41
CA ASN A 269 -134.19 27.86 -48.93
C ASN A 269 -133.07 27.87 -49.98
N VAL A 270 -133.46 27.83 -51.26
CA VAL A 270 -132.51 27.91 -52.38
C VAL A 270 -132.06 29.35 -52.54
N LYS A 271 -130.87 29.66 -52.04
CA LYS A 271 -130.26 30.99 -52.18
C LYS A 271 -129.85 31.21 -53.64
N ASN A 272 -130.43 32.21 -54.29
CA ASN A 272 -130.13 32.57 -55.69
C ASN A 272 -128.63 32.85 -55.89
N VAL A 273 -128.01 32.11 -56.82
CA VAL A 273 -126.63 32.30 -57.26
C VAL A 273 -126.56 33.53 -58.16
N LYS A 274 -125.92 34.61 -57.69
CA LYS A 274 -125.55 35.74 -58.56
C LYS A 274 -124.30 35.38 -59.36
N ARG A 275 -124.42 35.47 -60.69
CA ARG A 275 -123.34 35.39 -61.67
C ARG A 275 -122.34 36.54 -61.48
N GLY A 276 -121.06 36.20 -61.57
CA GLY A 276 -119.90 37.10 -61.64
C GLY A 276 -118.68 36.26 -61.93
#